data_AF-W8TDP2-F1
#
_entry.id   AF-W8TDP2-F1
#
_cell.length_a   1.000
_cell.length_b   1.000
_cell.length_c   1.000
_cell.angle_alpha   90.00
_cell.angle_beta   90.00
_cell.angle_gamma   90.00
#
_symmetry.space_group_name_H-M   'P 1'
#
loop_
_entity.id
_entity.type
_entity.pdbx_description
1 polymer ?
#
loop_
_entity_poly.entity_id
_entity_poly.type
_entity_poly.pdbx_seq_one_letter_code
_entity_poly.pdbx_strand_id
1 'polypeptide(L)'
;MAYNYDVKLEIANDKVRDVFDFNSIEPQIKEAIEKYHALNTVRNKKNLSYKISPKILEISISSPVKLDVPSKALAKFTRILIELSPELEGTIANGRVFQSIQISIPVSDMDNISSSETLKKLIDIFCDDLESEDIQKKHERLKIQREIKKIIFNVH
;
A
#
# COMPACT_ATOMS: atom_id res chain seq x y z
N MET A 1 -0.61 -19.11 -6.07
CA MET A 1 -0.85 -17.79 -6.68
C MET A 1 0.14 -16.80 -6.11
N ALA A 2 0.72 -15.94 -6.95
CA ALA A 2 1.60 -14.86 -6.52
C ALA A 2 0.83 -13.55 -6.49
N TYR A 3 1.08 -12.71 -5.49
CA TYR A 3 0.54 -11.36 -5.37
C TYR A 3 1.51 -10.38 -6.00
N ASN A 4 1.03 -9.54 -6.90
CA ASN A 4 1.86 -8.55 -7.59
C ASN A 4 1.48 -7.15 -7.12
N TYR A 5 2.46 -6.28 -6.89
CA TYR A 5 2.24 -4.91 -6.43
C TYR A 5 3.16 -3.99 -7.21
N ASP A 6 2.69 -2.82 -7.63
CA ASP A 6 3.58 -1.78 -8.14
C ASP A 6 3.68 -0.64 -7.13
N VAL A 7 4.91 -0.26 -6.83
CA VAL A 7 5.23 0.80 -5.87
C VAL A 7 6.03 1.86 -6.60
N LYS A 8 5.50 3.07 -6.66
CA LYS A 8 6.22 4.25 -7.16
C LYS A 8 6.86 4.99 -6.00
N LEU A 9 8.15 5.27 -6.14
CA LEU A 9 9.00 5.90 -5.13
C LEU A 9 9.58 7.20 -5.69
N GLU A 10 9.57 8.23 -4.85
CA GLU A 10 10.26 9.51 -5.04
C GLU A 10 11.20 9.73 -3.87
N ILE A 11 12.16 10.64 -4.03
CA ILE A 11 13.02 11.08 -2.93
C ILE A 11 12.17 11.78 -1.85
N ALA A 12 12.32 11.35 -0.59
CA ALA A 12 11.55 11.88 0.53
C ALA A 12 11.90 13.35 0.84
N ASN A 13 13.15 13.74 0.64
CA ASN A 13 13.60 15.11 0.90
C ASN A 13 13.13 16.08 -0.19
N ASP A 14 12.11 16.89 0.11
CA ASP A 14 11.52 17.87 -0.81
C ASP A 14 12.56 18.82 -1.44
N LYS A 15 13.64 19.17 -0.70
CA LYS A 15 14.65 20.14 -1.19
C LYS A 15 15.48 19.61 -2.36
N VAL A 16 15.65 18.29 -2.44
CA VAL A 16 16.48 17.64 -3.45
C VAL A 16 15.67 16.75 -4.39
N ARG A 17 14.39 16.48 -4.08
CA ARG A 17 13.49 15.65 -4.89
C ARG A 17 13.44 16.08 -6.35
N ASP A 18 13.39 17.38 -6.61
CA ASP A 18 13.29 17.89 -7.97
C ASP A 18 14.59 17.86 -8.77
N VAL A 19 15.73 17.73 -8.07
CA VAL A 19 17.08 17.79 -8.66
C VAL A 19 17.69 16.40 -8.82
N PHE A 20 17.30 15.46 -7.95
CA PHE A 20 17.84 14.10 -7.98
C PHE A 20 17.32 13.33 -9.20
N ASP A 21 18.23 12.81 -10.02
CA ASP A 21 17.91 12.02 -11.20
C ASP A 21 18.20 10.53 -10.94
N PHE A 22 17.17 9.70 -10.90
CA PHE A 22 17.32 8.26 -10.72
C PHE A 22 18.08 7.58 -11.86
N ASN A 23 18.15 8.17 -13.06
CA ASN A 23 18.96 7.62 -14.14
C ASN A 23 20.45 7.65 -13.81
N SER A 24 20.92 8.60 -12.98
CA SER A 24 22.34 8.68 -12.61
C SER A 24 22.79 7.49 -11.75
N ILE A 25 21.83 6.83 -11.09
CA ILE A 25 22.08 5.68 -10.20
C ILE A 25 21.47 4.37 -10.72
N GLU A 26 21.08 4.30 -11.99
CA GLU A 26 20.51 3.10 -12.59
C GLU A 26 21.40 1.85 -12.43
N PRO A 27 22.73 1.91 -12.66
CA PRO A 27 23.61 0.77 -12.45
C PRO A 27 23.55 0.23 -11.01
N GLN A 28 23.50 1.12 -10.02
CA GLN A 28 23.43 0.79 -8.60
C GLN A 28 22.06 0.19 -8.24
N ILE A 29 20.98 0.68 -8.84
CA ILE A 29 19.63 0.09 -8.68
C ILE A 29 19.61 -1.34 -9.21
N LYS A 30 20.19 -1.57 -10.39
CA LYS A 30 20.29 -2.90 -10.98
C LYS A 30 21.09 -3.84 -10.08
N GLU A 31 22.29 -3.42 -9.64
CA GLU A 31 23.14 -4.21 -8.76
C GLU A 31 22.44 -4.49 -7.40
N ALA A 32 21.71 -3.52 -6.85
CA ALA A 32 20.97 -3.69 -5.61
C ALA A 32 19.87 -4.77 -5.73
N ILE A 33 19.18 -4.86 -6.88
CA ILE A 33 18.18 -5.90 -7.15
C ILE A 33 18.85 -7.26 -7.30
N GLU A 34 19.96 -7.35 -8.03
CA GLU A 34 20.73 -8.59 -8.17
C GLU A 34 21.23 -9.10 -6.81
N LYS A 35 21.79 -8.22 -5.96
CA LYS A 35 22.18 -8.57 -4.59
C LYS A 35 21.01 -8.99 -3.74
N TYR A 36 19.86 -8.31 -3.84
CA TYR A 36 18.64 -8.71 -3.15
C TYR A 36 18.17 -10.11 -3.58
N HIS A 37 18.23 -10.42 -4.88
CA HIS A 37 17.91 -11.74 -5.41
C HIS A 37 18.98 -12.80 -5.12
N ALA A 38 20.20 -12.44 -4.76
CA ALA A 38 21.21 -13.40 -4.31
C ALA A 38 21.03 -13.82 -2.84
N LEU A 39 20.22 -13.10 -2.05
CA LEU A 39 19.98 -13.43 -0.65
C LEU A 39 19.20 -14.75 -0.51
N ASN A 40 19.84 -15.76 0.07
CA ASN A 40 19.23 -17.07 0.33
C ASN A 40 18.51 -17.18 1.69
N THR A 41 18.59 -16.14 2.52
CA THR A 41 18.12 -16.15 3.92
C THR A 41 16.67 -15.69 4.11
N VAL A 42 15.96 -15.32 3.05
CA VAL A 42 14.63 -14.69 3.16
C VAL A 42 13.51 -15.72 2.96
N ARG A 43 12.83 -16.10 4.05
CA ARG A 43 11.55 -16.83 3.98
C ARG A 43 10.53 -15.99 3.21
N ASN A 44 9.84 -16.56 2.22
CA ASN A 44 8.93 -15.83 1.32
C ASN A 44 9.63 -14.74 0.51
N LYS A 45 10.73 -15.13 -0.15
CA LYS A 45 11.51 -14.27 -1.05
C LYS A 45 10.61 -13.68 -2.12
N LYS A 46 10.76 -12.37 -2.30
CA LYS A 46 10.00 -11.59 -3.27
C LYS A 46 10.88 -11.40 -4.49
N ASN A 47 10.26 -11.42 -5.67
CA ASN A 47 10.94 -10.99 -6.87
C ASN A 47 10.65 -9.50 -7.05
N LEU A 48 11.68 -8.77 -7.43
CA LEU A 48 11.64 -7.33 -7.64
C LEU A 48 12.05 -7.07 -9.08
N SER A 49 11.28 -6.28 -9.80
CA SER A 49 11.68 -5.68 -11.06
C SER A 49 11.50 -4.18 -10.97
N TYR A 50 12.21 -3.44 -11.81
CA TYR A 50 12.23 -1.99 -11.73
C TYR A 50 12.04 -1.33 -13.09
N LYS A 51 11.51 -0.11 -13.04
CA LYS A 51 11.50 0.83 -14.15
C LYS A 51 11.89 2.20 -13.60
N ILE A 52 12.84 2.84 -14.27
CA ILE A 52 13.31 4.16 -13.88
C ILE A 52 12.69 5.21 -14.79
N SER A 53 12.31 6.32 -14.17
CA SER A 53 12.11 7.62 -14.80
C SER A 53 12.92 8.62 -14.01
N PRO A 54 13.29 9.79 -14.58
CA PRO A 54 14.22 10.71 -13.92
C PRO A 54 13.90 11.02 -12.46
N LYS A 55 12.61 11.18 -12.12
CA LYS A 55 12.17 11.51 -10.75
C LYS A 55 11.49 10.36 -10.01
N ILE A 56 11.25 9.22 -10.67
CA ILE A 56 10.43 8.15 -10.12
C ILE A 56 11.13 6.81 -10.31
N LEU A 57 11.27 6.08 -9.22
CA LEU A 57 11.62 4.66 -9.24
C LEU A 57 10.35 3.83 -9.05
N GLU A 58 9.95 3.11 -10.09
CA GLU A 58 8.84 2.17 -10.03
C GLU A 58 9.39 0.76 -9.77
N ILE A 59 8.92 0.12 -8.70
CA ILE A 59 9.29 -1.24 -8.31
C ILE A 59 8.06 -2.13 -8.36
N SER A 60 8.09 -3.15 -9.20
CA SER A 60 7.09 -4.22 -9.18
C SER A 60 7.56 -5.34 -8.26
N ILE A 61 6.71 -5.73 -7.32
CA ILE A 61 6.97 -6.73 -6.28
C ILE A 61 6.07 -7.93 -6.55
N SER A 62 6.67 -9.08 -6.84
CA SER A 62 5.97 -10.36 -6.86
C SER A 62 6.23 -11.12 -5.56
N SER A 63 5.18 -11.36 -4.79
CA SER A 63 5.27 -12.00 -3.48
C SER A 63 4.45 -13.29 -3.42
N PRO A 64 4.98 -14.36 -2.80
CA PRO A 64 4.19 -15.57 -2.56
C PRO A 64 3.13 -15.39 -1.46
N VAL A 65 3.16 -14.29 -0.72
CA VAL A 65 2.24 -13.97 0.38
C VAL A 65 1.65 -12.58 0.19
N LYS A 66 0.41 -12.39 0.66
CA LYS A 66 -0.23 -11.07 0.64
C LYS A 66 0.56 -10.11 1.54
N LEU A 67 0.83 -8.90 1.04
CA LEU A 67 1.50 -7.83 1.75
C LEU A 67 0.47 -6.80 2.21
N ASP A 68 0.46 -6.51 3.51
CA ASP A 68 -0.37 -5.44 4.06
C ASP A 68 0.13 -4.06 3.62
N VAL A 69 1.46 -3.91 3.54
CA VAL A 69 2.11 -2.65 3.13
C VAL A 69 3.27 -2.97 2.17
N PRO A 70 3.05 -2.91 0.84
CA PRO A 70 4.07 -3.26 -0.16
C PRO A 70 5.37 -2.45 -0.03
N SER A 71 5.29 -1.17 0.31
CA SER A 71 6.48 -0.32 0.48
C SER A 71 7.41 -0.78 1.60
N LYS A 72 6.88 -1.39 2.68
CA LYS A 72 7.72 -1.96 3.76
C LYS A 72 8.54 -3.17 3.28
N ALA A 73 8.06 -3.90 2.26
CA ALA A 73 8.79 -5.03 1.71
C ALA A 73 10.10 -4.62 1.02
N LEU A 74 10.24 -3.34 0.66
CA LEU A 74 11.43 -2.79 0.01
C LEU A 74 12.52 -2.38 1.00
N ALA A 75 12.30 -2.43 2.31
CA ALA A 75 13.27 -1.95 3.31
C ALA A 75 14.67 -2.57 3.18
N LYS A 76 14.75 -3.87 2.87
CA LYS A 76 16.05 -4.55 2.68
C LYS A 76 16.71 -4.14 1.37
N PHE A 77 15.94 -4.00 0.29
CA PHE A 77 16.43 -3.46 -0.98
C PHE A 77 16.96 -2.02 -0.80
N THR A 78 16.22 -1.15 -0.13
CA THR A 78 16.63 0.24 0.14
C THR A 78 17.95 0.31 0.90
N ARG A 79 18.17 -0.56 1.90
CA ARG A 79 19.46 -0.61 2.62
C ARG A 79 20.62 -0.97 1.70
N ILE A 80 20.46 -2.00 0.87
CA ILE A 80 21.48 -2.40 -0.12
C ILE A 80 21.76 -1.27 -1.10
N LEU A 81 20.71 -0.57 -1.55
CA LEU A 81 20.84 0.53 -2.48
C LEU A 81 21.60 1.72 -1.89
N ILE A 82 21.36 2.07 -0.62
CA ILE A 82 22.11 3.12 0.09
C ILE A 82 23.60 2.72 0.21
N GLU A 83 23.89 1.46 0.54
CA GLU A 83 25.27 0.95 0.61
C GLU A 83 26.01 1.05 -0.74
N LEU A 84 25.28 0.97 -1.86
CA LEU A 84 25.81 1.02 -3.22
C LEU A 84 25.85 2.42 -3.83
N SER A 85 25.02 3.34 -3.34
CA SER A 85 24.92 4.71 -3.86
C SER A 85 24.99 5.70 -2.70
N PRO A 86 26.22 6.18 -2.37
CA PRO A 86 26.42 7.22 -1.36
C PRO A 86 25.65 8.52 -1.66
N GLU A 87 25.35 8.76 -2.95
CA GLU A 87 24.56 9.91 -3.42
C GLU A 87 23.15 9.91 -2.81
N LEU A 88 22.56 8.74 -2.58
CA LEU A 88 21.26 8.62 -1.91
C LEU A 88 21.34 8.95 -0.42
N GLU A 89 22.49 8.79 0.22
CA GLU A 89 22.65 9.10 1.65
C GLU A 89 22.43 10.60 1.92
N GLY A 90 22.90 11.45 1.02
CA GLY A 90 22.65 12.90 1.04
C GLY A 90 21.18 13.30 0.85
N THR A 91 20.33 12.36 0.40
CA THR A 91 18.89 12.60 0.20
C THR A 91 18.02 12.18 1.39
N ILE A 92 18.62 11.60 2.44
CA ILE A 92 17.89 11.13 3.61
C ILE A 92 17.25 12.31 4.35
N ALA A 93 15.93 12.26 4.54
CA ALA A 93 15.19 13.17 5.41
C ALA A 93 14.37 12.36 6.42
N ASN A 94 14.48 12.71 7.70
CA ASN A 94 13.76 12.03 8.79
C ASN A 94 13.95 10.50 8.81
N GLY A 95 15.17 10.04 8.48
CA GLY A 95 15.50 8.61 8.41
C GLY A 95 14.86 7.86 7.23
N ARG A 96 14.35 8.57 6.22
CA ARG A 96 13.75 8.00 5.01
C ARG A 96 14.44 8.52 3.76
N VAL A 97 14.76 7.62 2.84
CA VAL A 97 15.23 7.98 1.49
C VAL A 97 14.04 8.17 0.56
N PHE A 98 13.04 7.29 0.63
CA PHE A 98 11.93 7.28 -0.31
C PHE A 98 10.60 7.63 0.35
N GLN A 99 9.77 8.34 -0.41
CA GLN A 99 8.34 8.49 -0.19
C GLN A 99 7.60 7.71 -1.27
N SER A 100 6.61 6.93 -0.87
CA SER A 100 5.76 6.21 -1.83
C SER A 100 4.62 7.13 -2.27
N ILE A 101 4.47 7.34 -3.59
CA ILE A 101 3.42 8.20 -4.15
C ILE A 101 2.20 7.37 -4.57
N GLN A 102 2.44 6.15 -5.05
CA GLN A 102 1.39 5.27 -5.52
C GLN A 102 1.73 3.83 -5.19
N ILE A 103 0.74 3.10 -4.68
CA ILE A 103 0.78 1.66 -4.47
C ILE A 103 -0.43 1.08 -5.19
N SER A 104 -0.21 0.35 -6.29
CA SER A 104 -1.25 -0.47 -6.89
C SER A 104 -1.33 -1.78 -6.11
N ILE A 105 -2.45 -1.99 -5.42
CA ILE A 105 -2.80 -3.30 -4.87
C ILE A 105 -3.79 -3.90 -5.87
N PRO A 106 -3.51 -5.06 -6.47
CA PRO A 106 -4.47 -5.73 -7.34
C PRO A 106 -5.73 -5.99 -6.52
N VAL A 107 -6.86 -5.58 -7.09
CA VAL A 107 -8.19 -5.72 -6.50
C VAL A 107 -8.36 -7.19 -6.10
N SER A 108 -8.56 -7.46 -4.81
CA SER A 108 -8.75 -8.84 -4.38
C SER A 108 -10.16 -9.26 -4.80
N ASP A 109 -10.38 -10.53 -5.15
CA ASP A 109 -11.72 -11.01 -5.55
C ASP A 109 -12.80 -10.78 -4.48
N MET A 110 -12.42 -10.49 -3.22
CA MET A 110 -13.36 -10.09 -2.15
C MET A 110 -13.83 -8.63 -2.23
N ASP A 111 -13.16 -7.78 -3.00
CA ASP A 111 -13.55 -6.38 -3.21
C ASP A 111 -14.58 -6.23 -4.36
N ASN A 112 -15.02 -7.33 -4.95
CA ASN A 112 -16.11 -7.38 -5.93
C ASN A 112 -17.52 -7.36 -5.32
N ILE A 113 -17.66 -7.12 -4.00
CA ILE A 113 -18.97 -6.69 -3.49
C ILE A 113 -19.16 -5.26 -4.00
N SER A 114 -19.91 -5.14 -5.10
CA SER A 114 -20.26 -3.86 -5.70
C SER A 114 -20.63 -2.87 -4.61
N SER A 115 -20.02 -1.68 -4.62
CA SER A 115 -20.35 -0.60 -3.68
C SER A 115 -21.86 -0.36 -3.60
N SER A 116 -22.62 -0.65 -4.67
CA SER A 116 -24.07 -0.60 -4.69
C SER A 116 -24.77 -1.64 -3.81
N GLU A 117 -24.24 -2.86 -3.66
CA GLU A 117 -24.82 -3.90 -2.78
C GLU A 117 -24.56 -3.61 -1.31
N THR A 118 -23.37 -3.09 -0.99
CA THR A 118 -23.05 -2.62 0.37
C THR A 118 -23.89 -1.40 0.74
N LEU A 119 -24.03 -0.44 -0.20
CA LEU A 119 -24.91 0.71 -0.03
C LEU A 119 -26.37 0.27 0.12
N LYS A 120 -26.82 -0.71 -0.67
CA LYS A 120 -28.17 -1.28 -0.56
C LYS A 120 -28.40 -1.94 0.79
N LYS A 121 -27.47 -2.76 1.30
CA LYS A 121 -27.58 -3.34 2.65
C LYS A 121 -27.62 -2.28 3.76
N LEU A 122 -26.84 -1.21 3.62
CA LEU A 122 -26.92 -0.07 4.54
C LEU A 122 -28.28 0.61 4.46
N ILE A 123 -28.76 0.90 3.24
CA ILE A 123 -30.08 1.48 3.00
C ILE A 123 -31.19 0.58 3.56
N ASP A 124 -31.16 -0.72 3.31
CA ASP A 124 -32.13 -1.70 3.83
C ASP A 124 -32.15 -1.70 5.37
N ILE A 125 -30.99 -1.57 6.02
CA ILE A 125 -30.90 -1.45 7.49
C ILE A 125 -31.49 -0.14 8.02
N PHE A 126 -31.43 0.95 7.25
CA PHE A 126 -31.91 2.28 7.65
C PHE A 126 -33.32 2.64 7.14
N CYS A 127 -33.82 1.96 6.11
CA CYS A 127 -35.07 2.29 5.41
C CYS A 127 -36.17 1.21 5.48
N ASP A 128 -35.92 0.06 6.10
CA ASP A 128 -36.93 -1.00 6.38
C ASP A 128 -38.06 -0.56 7.35
N ASP A 129 -38.22 0.74 7.61
CA ASP A 129 -39.11 1.31 8.62
C ASP A 129 -40.61 1.30 8.22
N LEU A 130 -41.01 0.61 7.15
CA LEU A 130 -42.39 0.69 6.65
C LEU A 130 -43.29 -0.52 6.92
N GLU A 131 -42.79 -1.71 7.31
CA GLU A 131 -43.67 -2.90 7.42
C GLU A 131 -43.39 -3.92 8.55
N SER A 132 -42.50 -3.68 9.52
CA SER A 132 -42.28 -4.67 10.60
C SER A 132 -43.02 -4.34 11.90
N GLU A 133 -44.06 -5.13 12.23
CA GLU A 133 -44.87 -5.02 13.47
C GLU A 133 -44.20 -5.69 14.71
N ASP A 134 -42.99 -6.24 14.56
CA ASP A 134 -42.34 -7.04 15.60
C ASP A 134 -41.35 -6.20 16.46
N ILE A 135 -41.83 -5.77 17.64
CA ILE A 135 -41.19 -4.79 18.53
C ILE A 135 -39.77 -5.22 18.99
N GLN A 136 -39.52 -6.52 19.17
CA GLN A 136 -38.21 -7.02 19.62
C GLN A 136 -37.12 -6.84 18.54
N LYS A 137 -37.43 -7.15 17.28
CA LYS A 137 -36.50 -6.97 16.16
C LYS A 137 -36.18 -5.49 15.92
N LYS A 138 -37.16 -4.61 16.14
CA LYS A 138 -36.97 -3.16 16.09
C LYS A 138 -35.93 -2.68 17.12
N HIS A 139 -35.98 -3.20 18.34
CA HIS A 139 -35.06 -2.82 19.41
C HIS A 139 -33.60 -3.23 19.15
N GLU A 140 -33.38 -4.45 18.64
CA GLU A 140 -32.03 -4.91 18.28
C GLU A 140 -31.46 -4.12 17.09
N ARG A 141 -32.29 -3.82 16.08
CA ARG A 141 -31.88 -3.00 14.92
C ARG A 141 -31.54 -1.57 15.32
N LEU A 142 -32.33 -0.92 16.19
CA LEU A 142 -32.03 0.41 16.72
C LEU A 142 -30.70 0.45 17.49
N LYS A 143 -30.36 -0.63 18.19
CA LYS A 143 -29.08 -0.75 18.89
C LYS A 143 -27.92 -0.78 17.87
N ILE A 144 -28.04 -1.59 16.82
CA ILE A 144 -27.05 -1.69 15.74
C ILE A 144 -26.91 -0.36 14.99
N GLN A 145 -28.02 0.31 14.65
CA GLN A 145 -28.00 1.63 14.00
C GLN A 145 -27.28 2.69 14.85
N ARG A 146 -27.46 2.67 16.18
CA ARG A 146 -26.75 3.59 17.09
C ARG A 146 -25.26 3.32 17.14
N GLU A 147 -24.84 2.05 17.14
CA GLU A 147 -23.40 1.72 17.11
C GLU A 147 -22.76 2.12 15.79
N ILE A 148 -23.43 1.86 14.66
CA ILE A 148 -22.96 2.29 13.34
C ILE A 148 -22.86 3.82 13.26
N LYS A 149 -23.85 4.57 13.78
CA LYS A 149 -23.80 6.04 13.84
C LYS A 149 -22.61 6.55 14.66
N LYS A 150 -22.31 5.92 15.80
CA LYS A 150 -21.14 6.28 16.62
C LYS A 150 -19.83 6.10 15.85
N ILE A 151 -19.71 5.00 15.10
CA ILE A 151 -18.52 4.68 14.30
C ILE A 151 -18.38 5.65 13.11
N ILE A 152 -19.47 5.95 12.41
CA ILE A 152 -19.44 6.79 11.19
C ILE A 152 -19.27 8.27 11.51
N PHE A 153 -19.95 8.77 12.55
CA PHE A 153 -20.01 10.22 12.82
C PHE A 153 -19.06 10.70 13.91
N ASN A 154 -18.25 9.81 14.51
CA ASN A 154 -17.24 10.17 15.53
C ASN A 154 -17.79 11.10 16.63
N VAL A 155 -19.04 10.88 17.05
CA VAL A 155 -19.67 11.67 18.11
C VAL A 155 -19.32 11.02 19.45
N HIS A 156 -18.41 11.65 20.19
CA HIS A 156 -18.13 11.36 21.59
C HIS A 156 -19.35 11.68 22.47
#